data_AF-A0AAV1HLH1-F1
#
_entry.id   AF-A0AAV1HLH1-F1
#
_cell.length_a   1.000
_cell.length_b   1.000
_cell.length_c   1.000
_cell.angle_alpha   90.00
_cell.angle_beta   90.00
_cell.angle_gamma   90.00
#
_symmetry.space_group_name_H-M   'P 1'
#
loop_
_entity.id
_entity.type
_entity.pdbx_description
1 polymer ?
#
loop_
_entity_poly.entity_id
_entity_poly.type
_entity_poly.pdbx_seq_one_letter_code
_entity_poly.pdbx_strand_id
1 'polypeptide(L)'
;MVLLKRVTSLIVALLLFERTVANQTPQRYHLISRYLNWYDARAFCRVKYSDLATVNNMDDNHQLVQALKGHVTYSWIGLLKGGQRRWMLSDGSGGALFYRWIEGEPSGGEWCVELLEGDSWNDLSCGEEKGFVCYERQNGQDRFVYYSEARTWANSQDFCRSRHTDMANVNSEQDNTDIVNLIKTWHGAVVLENRVWIGLFSDAWMWSDGGLTSFRYWLSDKQYREDCALVSGHNQGRWVDAQCKQETTFVCQGDLKVKKMVMKMTVRSDANLTDATISDALLKQLETSLELQWVTDFSLGWRSDRYGFVFQLYKELEDDVATGLCCFLTLDRML
;
A
#
# COMPACT_ATOMS: atom_id res chain seq x y z
N MET A 1 -19.16 14.60 28.30
CA MET A 1 -18.04 15.58 28.18
C MET A 1 -16.73 15.14 28.83
N VAL A 2 -16.71 14.66 30.08
CA VAL A 2 -15.44 14.27 30.76
C VAL A 2 -14.73 13.08 30.08
N LEU A 3 -15.48 12.05 29.68
CA LEU A 3 -14.95 10.90 28.96
C LEU A 3 -14.36 11.31 27.59
N LEU A 4 -15.10 12.14 26.84
CA LEU A 4 -14.68 12.65 25.54
C LEU A 4 -13.33 13.36 25.60
N LYS A 5 -13.16 14.30 26.55
CA LYS A 5 -11.89 15.02 26.75
C LYS A 5 -10.73 14.11 27.15
N ARG A 6 -10.97 13.08 27.97
CA ARG A 6 -9.91 12.12 28.38
C ARG A 6 -9.44 11.28 27.21
N VAL A 7 -10.37 10.81 26.38
CA VAL A 7 -10.06 9.98 25.21
C VAL A 7 -9.28 10.77 24.18
N THR A 8 -9.73 11.98 23.84
CA THR A 8 -9.03 12.82 22.86
C THR A 8 -7.66 13.27 23.36
N SER A 9 -7.54 13.61 24.66
CA SER A 9 -6.24 13.94 25.27
C SER A 9 -5.28 12.75 25.29
N LEU A 10 -5.77 11.52 25.53
CA LEU A 10 -4.95 10.31 25.47
C LEU A 10 -4.47 10.02 24.04
N ILE A 11 -5.36 10.19 23.05
CA ILE A 11 -5.01 10.08 21.63
C ILE A 11 -3.90 11.08 21.30
N VAL A 12 -4.08 12.36 21.61
CA VAL A 12 -3.06 13.39 21.37
C VAL A 12 -1.74 13.05 22.07
N ALA A 13 -1.79 12.58 23.32
CA ALA A 13 -0.58 12.16 24.03
C ALA A 13 0.12 10.96 23.36
N LEU A 14 -0.62 9.93 22.94
CA LEU A 14 -0.06 8.78 22.22
C LEU A 14 0.58 9.21 20.88
N LEU A 15 -0.02 10.16 20.17
CA LEU A 15 0.52 10.72 18.93
C LEU A 15 1.81 11.53 19.15
N LEU A 16 2.01 12.12 20.34
CA LEU A 16 3.23 12.85 20.71
C LEU A 16 4.37 11.91 21.14
N PHE A 17 4.09 10.65 21.48
CA PHE A 17 5.03 9.65 21.97
C PHE A 17 5.13 8.43 21.04
N GLU A 18 5.47 8.61 19.77
CA GLU A 18 5.52 7.49 18.82
C GLU A 18 6.95 6.94 18.59
N ARG A 19 7.15 5.66 18.94
CA ARG A 19 8.09 4.77 18.23
C ARG A 19 7.32 4.09 17.09
N THR A 20 7.91 4.09 15.90
CA THR A 20 7.29 3.53 14.69
C THR A 20 7.27 2.00 14.73
N VAL A 21 6.08 1.41 14.74
CA VAL A 21 5.88 0.03 14.28
C VAL A 21 4.81 0.11 13.20
N ALA A 22 5.19 -0.21 11.96
CA ALA A 22 4.29 -0.24 10.82
C ALA A 22 3.37 -1.46 10.93
N ASN A 23 2.06 -1.27 10.83
CA ASN A 23 1.09 -2.35 10.75
C ASN A 23 0.65 -2.46 9.28
N GLN A 24 0.87 -3.61 8.64
CA GLN A 24 0.54 -3.82 7.22
C GLN A 24 -0.91 -4.30 7.06
N THR A 25 -1.57 -3.83 6.01
CA THR A 25 -2.93 -4.22 5.62
C THR A 25 -2.93 -5.64 5.02
N PRO A 26 -3.91 -6.50 5.36
CA PRO A 26 -3.99 -7.86 4.81
C PRO A 26 -4.16 -7.87 3.28
N GLN A 27 -3.35 -8.64 2.57
CA GLN A 27 -3.49 -8.86 1.12
C GLN A 27 -4.50 -9.97 0.83
N ARG A 28 -5.31 -9.84 -0.23
CA ARG A 28 -6.20 -10.92 -0.68
C ARG A 28 -5.53 -11.69 -1.83
N TYR A 29 -5.41 -13.00 -1.70
CA TYR A 29 -4.80 -13.84 -2.72
C TYR A 29 -5.82 -14.66 -3.52
N HIS A 30 -5.53 -14.89 -4.80
CA HIS A 30 -6.38 -15.58 -5.76
C HIS A 30 -5.57 -16.62 -6.52
N LEU A 31 -5.87 -17.91 -6.32
CA LEU A 31 -5.28 -19.00 -7.09
C LEU A 31 -5.92 -19.08 -8.48
N ILE A 32 -5.10 -19.01 -9.52
CA ILE A 32 -5.52 -19.13 -10.91
C ILE A 32 -5.03 -20.47 -11.46
N SER A 33 -5.97 -21.36 -11.77
CA SER A 33 -5.68 -22.71 -12.28
C SER A 33 -5.36 -22.76 -13.79
N ARG A 34 -4.86 -21.65 -14.36
CA ARG A 34 -4.36 -21.59 -15.74
C ARG A 34 -2.85 -21.83 -15.74
N TYR A 35 -2.36 -22.50 -16.77
CA TYR A 35 -0.94 -22.78 -16.94
C TYR A 35 -0.36 -21.71 -17.85
N LEU A 36 0.51 -20.87 -17.29
CA LEU A 36 1.22 -19.80 -17.99
C LEU A 36 2.67 -19.75 -17.52
N ASN A 37 3.57 -19.27 -18.38
CA ASN A 37 4.91 -18.87 -17.95
C ASN A 37 4.83 -17.69 -16.97
N TRP A 38 5.92 -17.41 -16.25
CA TRP A 38 5.91 -16.41 -15.18
C TRP A 38 5.54 -15.00 -15.68
N TYR A 39 6.00 -14.64 -16.88
CA TYR A 39 5.75 -13.31 -17.46
C TYR A 39 4.27 -13.13 -17.84
N ASP A 40 3.68 -14.13 -18.48
CA ASP A 40 2.27 -14.11 -18.87
C ASP A 40 1.34 -14.23 -17.66
N ALA A 41 1.72 -15.00 -16.65
CA ALA A 41 1.02 -15.07 -15.36
C ALA A 41 0.98 -13.69 -14.67
N ARG A 42 2.12 -12.99 -14.63
CA ARG A 42 2.20 -11.61 -14.13
C ARG A 42 1.35 -10.63 -14.93
N ALA A 43 1.42 -10.70 -16.26
CA ALA A 43 0.61 -9.86 -17.12
C ALA A 43 -0.89 -10.10 -16.86
N PHE A 44 -1.31 -11.36 -16.72
CA PHE A 44 -2.68 -11.71 -16.35
C PHE A 44 -3.08 -11.12 -15.00
N CYS A 45 -2.25 -11.28 -13.97
CA CYS A 45 -2.55 -10.75 -12.64
C CYS A 45 -2.68 -9.22 -12.66
N ARG A 46 -1.88 -8.51 -13.45
CA ARG A 46 -1.98 -7.05 -13.59
C ARG A 46 -3.22 -6.58 -14.34
N VAL A 47 -3.77 -7.41 -15.22
CA VAL A 47 -5.02 -7.11 -15.95
C VAL A 47 -6.26 -7.39 -15.10
N LYS A 48 -6.22 -8.40 -14.22
CA LYS A 48 -7.39 -8.89 -13.47
C LYS A 48 -7.39 -8.58 -11.98
N TYR A 49 -6.22 -8.33 -11.40
CA TYR A 49 -5.95 -8.14 -9.98
C TYR A 49 -4.88 -7.03 -9.82
N SER A 50 -3.98 -7.13 -8.84
CA SER A 50 -2.88 -6.17 -8.67
C SER A 50 -1.57 -6.66 -9.31
N ASP A 51 -1.03 -7.80 -8.88
CA ASP A 51 0.17 -8.43 -9.45
C ASP A 51 0.22 -9.93 -9.03
N LEU A 52 1.28 -10.66 -9.42
CA LEU A 52 1.59 -11.95 -8.79
C LEU A 52 1.82 -11.76 -7.29
N ALA A 53 1.42 -12.75 -6.49
CA ALA A 53 1.47 -12.73 -5.04
C ALA A 53 2.86 -12.37 -4.50
N THR A 54 2.98 -11.23 -3.81
CA THR A 54 4.20 -10.84 -3.10
C THR A 54 4.07 -11.22 -1.62
N VAL A 55 5.18 -11.67 -1.03
CA VAL A 55 5.23 -12.13 0.36
C VAL A 55 6.38 -11.41 1.07
N ASN A 56 6.04 -10.47 1.95
CA ASN A 56 7.02 -9.60 2.60
C ASN A 56 7.36 -10.04 4.02
N ASN A 57 6.56 -10.92 4.59
CA ASN A 57 6.69 -11.38 5.97
C ASN A 57 5.91 -12.69 6.19
N MET A 58 5.91 -13.16 7.44
CA MET A 58 5.21 -14.38 7.84
C MET A 58 3.69 -14.29 7.79
N ASP A 59 3.10 -13.13 8.04
CA ASP A 59 1.65 -12.92 7.99
C ASP A 59 1.14 -12.97 6.54
N ASP A 60 1.85 -12.36 5.60
CA ASP A 60 1.62 -12.48 4.15
C ASP A 60 1.67 -13.95 3.74
N ASN A 61 2.70 -14.68 4.18
CA ASN A 61 2.87 -16.10 3.87
C ASN A 61 1.71 -16.94 4.40
N HIS A 62 1.29 -16.68 5.64
CA HIS A 62 0.16 -17.37 6.25
C HIS A 62 -1.15 -17.07 5.52
N GLN A 63 -1.41 -15.80 5.15
CA GLN A 63 -2.58 -15.40 4.37
C GLN A 63 -2.59 -16.04 2.97
N LEU A 64 -1.43 -16.08 2.31
CA LEU A 64 -1.24 -16.74 1.03
C LEU A 64 -1.61 -18.22 1.13
N VAL A 65 -1.00 -18.96 2.06
CA VAL A 65 -1.27 -20.39 2.28
C VAL A 65 -2.74 -20.65 2.62
N GLN A 66 -3.35 -19.80 3.45
CA GLN A 66 -4.78 -19.90 3.77
C GLN A 66 -5.68 -19.69 2.54
N ALA A 67 -5.37 -18.71 1.69
CA ALA A 67 -6.13 -18.42 0.47
C ALA A 67 -6.08 -19.58 -0.54
N LEU A 68 -4.99 -20.35 -0.52
CA LEU A 68 -4.82 -21.56 -1.33
C LEU A 68 -5.61 -22.76 -0.79
N LYS A 69 -6.28 -22.64 0.37
CA LYS A 69 -7.13 -23.67 1.00
C LYS A 69 -6.44 -25.04 1.12
N GLY A 70 -5.12 -25.06 1.31
CA GLY A 70 -4.32 -26.29 1.36
C GLY A 70 -4.17 -27.04 0.02
N HIS A 71 -4.64 -26.48 -1.11
CA HIS A 71 -4.49 -27.04 -2.45
C HIS A 71 -3.21 -26.50 -3.11
N VAL A 72 -2.08 -26.63 -2.43
CA VAL A 72 -0.82 -26.09 -2.95
C VAL A 72 -0.34 -26.98 -4.08
N THR A 73 -0.64 -26.57 -5.31
CA THR A 73 -0.06 -27.16 -6.52
C THR A 73 0.91 -26.13 -7.09
N TYR A 74 2.22 -26.39 -6.96
CA TYR A 74 3.33 -25.74 -7.67
C TYR A 74 2.91 -24.45 -8.42
N SER A 75 2.90 -23.30 -7.73
CA SER A 75 2.29 -22.07 -8.27
C SER A 75 3.28 -20.93 -8.38
N TRP A 76 3.22 -20.14 -9.46
CA TRP A 76 4.02 -18.91 -9.54
C TRP A 76 3.62 -17.89 -8.47
N ILE A 77 4.64 -17.28 -7.86
CA ILE A 77 4.52 -16.11 -6.99
C ILE A 77 5.38 -14.96 -7.53
N GLY A 78 5.15 -13.76 -7.00
CA GLY A 78 5.69 -12.50 -7.49
C GLY A 78 7.12 -12.22 -7.06
N LEU A 79 8.00 -13.22 -7.10
CA LEU A 79 9.42 -13.08 -6.78
C LEU A 79 10.24 -13.49 -8.00
N LEU A 80 11.17 -12.62 -8.42
CA LEU A 80 12.07 -12.86 -9.53
C LEU A 80 13.49 -12.37 -9.24
N LYS A 81 14.48 -12.97 -9.89
CA LYS A 81 15.89 -12.58 -9.81
C LYS A 81 16.15 -11.40 -10.75
N GLY A 82 16.55 -10.25 -10.19
CA GLY A 82 16.88 -9.03 -10.91
C GLY A 82 18.30 -8.99 -11.48
N GLY A 83 18.63 -7.91 -12.21
CA GLY A 83 19.88 -7.79 -12.98
C GLY A 83 21.18 -7.92 -12.17
N GLN A 84 21.19 -7.50 -10.90
CA GLN A 84 22.33 -7.72 -9.99
C GLN A 84 22.25 -9.06 -9.22
N ARG A 85 21.49 -10.04 -9.73
CA ARG A 85 21.18 -11.32 -9.07
C ARG A 85 20.50 -11.17 -7.69
N ARG A 86 19.84 -10.02 -7.46
CA ARG A 86 19.06 -9.75 -6.24
C ARG A 86 17.61 -10.16 -6.47
N TRP A 87 17.00 -10.84 -5.50
CA TRP A 87 15.58 -11.16 -5.56
C TRP A 87 14.72 -9.91 -5.38
N MET A 88 13.73 -9.72 -6.25
CA MET A 88 12.87 -8.54 -6.32
C MET A 88 11.41 -8.96 -6.35
N LEU A 89 10.56 -8.09 -5.84
CA LEU A 89 9.11 -8.29 -5.85
C LEU A 89 8.52 -7.77 -7.17
N SER A 90 7.64 -8.55 -7.77
CA SER A 90 7.10 -8.30 -9.10
C SER A 90 6.19 -7.07 -9.16
N ASP A 91 5.64 -6.64 -8.03
CA ASP A 91 4.81 -5.44 -7.93
C ASP A 91 5.59 -4.12 -7.90
N GLY A 92 6.93 -4.18 -7.89
CA GLY A 92 7.79 -3.01 -7.86
C GLY A 92 8.02 -2.44 -6.46
N SER A 93 7.66 -3.17 -5.40
CA SER A 93 7.97 -2.80 -4.01
C SER A 93 9.47 -2.92 -3.65
N GLY A 94 10.30 -3.39 -4.59
CA GLY A 94 11.76 -3.38 -4.48
C GLY A 94 12.36 -4.76 -4.22
N GLY A 95 13.52 -4.77 -3.56
CA GLY A 95 14.23 -5.99 -3.21
C GLY A 95 13.51 -6.78 -2.11
N ALA A 96 13.42 -8.10 -2.25
CA ALA A 96 12.82 -8.95 -1.24
C ALA A 96 13.69 -9.01 0.03
N LEU A 97 13.06 -8.86 1.18
CA LEU A 97 13.71 -8.94 2.50
C LEU A 97 13.32 -10.21 3.28
N PHE A 98 12.35 -10.97 2.76
CA PHE A 98 11.82 -12.18 3.35
C PHE A 98 11.84 -13.32 2.34
N TYR A 99 12.15 -14.52 2.82
CA TYR A 99 12.32 -15.72 2.00
C TYR A 99 11.81 -16.97 2.73
N ARG A 100 11.31 -17.94 1.97
CA ARG A 100 10.89 -19.27 2.46
C ARG A 100 11.45 -20.39 1.59
N TRP A 101 12.69 -20.28 1.15
CA TRP A 101 13.34 -21.32 0.35
C TRP A 101 13.27 -22.70 1.02
N ILE A 102 13.03 -23.73 0.21
CA ILE A 102 13.28 -25.11 0.64
C ILE A 102 14.78 -25.34 0.82
N GLU A 103 15.15 -26.37 1.58
CA GLU A 103 16.55 -26.76 1.77
C GLU A 103 17.23 -27.02 0.42
N GLY A 104 18.37 -26.34 0.20
CA GLY A 104 19.13 -26.44 -1.05
C GLY A 104 18.86 -25.31 -2.05
N GLU A 105 17.80 -24.53 -1.86
CA GLU A 105 17.43 -23.43 -2.76
C GLU A 105 17.82 -22.05 -2.21
N PRO A 106 18.07 -21.06 -3.08
CA PRO A 106 18.01 -21.14 -4.54
C PRO A 106 19.24 -21.76 -5.21
N SER A 107 19.03 -22.55 -6.26
CA SER A 107 20.05 -23.33 -7.01
C SER A 107 20.96 -22.46 -7.90
N GLY A 108 20.57 -21.20 -8.11
CA GLY A 108 21.40 -20.15 -8.72
C GLY A 108 21.28 -20.02 -10.24
N GLY A 109 20.72 -21.03 -10.92
CA GLY A 109 20.46 -21.03 -12.37
C GLY A 109 19.09 -20.49 -12.76
N GLU A 110 18.18 -20.37 -11.81
CA GLU A 110 16.76 -20.13 -12.03
C GLU A 110 16.34 -18.73 -11.53
N TRP A 111 15.34 -18.14 -12.17
CA TRP A 111 15.11 -16.68 -12.09
C TRP A 111 13.71 -16.29 -11.63
N CYS A 112 12.79 -17.24 -11.54
CA CYS A 112 11.42 -17.03 -11.12
C CYS A 112 11.08 -17.99 -9.99
N VAL A 113 10.19 -17.59 -9.10
CA VAL A 113 9.94 -18.36 -7.88
C VAL A 113 8.57 -18.98 -7.90
N GLU A 114 8.54 -20.26 -7.56
CA GLU A 114 7.32 -20.96 -7.27
C GLU A 114 7.13 -21.21 -5.77
N LEU A 115 5.87 -21.27 -5.38
CA LEU A 115 5.41 -21.82 -4.13
C LEU A 115 5.18 -23.33 -4.29
N LEU A 116 5.90 -24.11 -3.50
CA LEU A 116 5.79 -25.56 -3.38
C LEU A 116 4.73 -25.96 -2.35
N GLU A 117 4.36 -27.23 -2.39
CA GLU A 117 3.53 -27.85 -1.36
C GLU A 117 4.16 -27.66 0.04
N GLY A 118 3.35 -27.23 1.01
CA GLY A 118 3.83 -27.04 2.38
C GLY A 118 4.44 -25.66 2.70
N ASP A 119 4.28 -24.65 1.84
CA ASP A 119 4.66 -23.23 2.03
C ASP A 119 6.10 -22.82 1.70
N SER A 120 6.91 -23.76 1.25
CA SER A 120 8.30 -23.51 0.85
C SER A 120 8.41 -23.03 -0.59
N TRP A 121 9.51 -22.36 -0.91
CA TRP A 121 9.76 -21.73 -2.20
C TRP A 121 10.90 -22.41 -2.93
N ASN A 122 10.81 -22.43 -4.25
CA ASN A 122 11.84 -22.95 -5.15
C ASN A 122 12.09 -21.93 -6.27
N ASP A 123 13.34 -21.71 -6.67
CA ASP A 123 13.58 -21.03 -7.95
C ASP A 123 13.44 -22.01 -9.10
N LEU A 124 12.82 -21.55 -10.19
CA LEU A 124 12.55 -22.34 -11.37
C LEU A 124 12.75 -21.49 -12.63
N SER A 125 12.95 -22.16 -13.77
CA SER A 125 12.96 -21.52 -15.08
C SER A 125 11.67 -20.74 -15.32
N CYS A 126 11.79 -19.44 -15.62
CA CYS A 126 10.63 -18.57 -15.83
C CYS A 126 9.71 -19.00 -16.99
N GLY A 127 10.20 -19.87 -17.87
CA GLY A 127 9.47 -20.39 -19.03
C GLY A 127 8.51 -21.53 -18.72
N GLU A 128 8.57 -22.13 -17.52
CA GLU A 128 7.68 -23.24 -17.15
C GLU A 128 6.22 -22.81 -17.05
N GLU A 129 5.30 -23.62 -17.55
CA GLU A 129 3.87 -23.34 -17.52
C GLU A 129 3.20 -23.99 -16.32
N LYS A 130 2.54 -23.20 -15.48
CA LYS A 130 1.92 -23.69 -14.23
C LYS A 130 0.89 -22.72 -13.69
N GLY A 131 0.13 -23.19 -12.70
CA GLY A 131 -0.78 -22.36 -11.92
C GLY A 131 -0.05 -21.18 -11.28
N PHE A 132 -0.78 -20.13 -10.93
CA PHE A 132 -0.18 -18.93 -10.37
C PHE A 132 -1.11 -18.24 -9.40
N VAL A 133 -0.53 -17.48 -8.46
CA VAL A 133 -1.30 -16.77 -7.45
C VAL A 133 -1.19 -15.28 -7.72
N CYS A 134 -2.34 -14.63 -7.89
CA CYS A 134 -2.41 -13.16 -7.91
C CYS A 134 -2.70 -12.65 -6.52
N TYR A 135 -2.19 -11.48 -6.16
CA TYR A 135 -2.73 -10.72 -5.04
C TYR A 135 -3.58 -9.55 -5.54
N GLU A 136 -4.53 -9.17 -4.69
CA GLU A 136 -5.39 -8.03 -4.81
C GLU A 136 -5.27 -7.23 -3.52
N ARG A 137 -4.96 -5.95 -3.65
CA ARG A 137 -4.94 -5.03 -2.52
C ARG A 137 -6.38 -4.80 -2.04
N GLN A 138 -6.65 -5.04 -0.76
CA GLN A 138 -7.97 -4.69 -0.23
C GLN A 138 -8.10 -3.16 -0.22
N ASN A 139 -9.17 -2.70 -0.88
CA ASN A 139 -9.68 -1.31 -0.96
C ASN A 139 -9.30 -0.46 -2.16
N GLY A 140 -8.92 -1.04 -3.32
CA GLY A 140 -8.86 -0.24 -4.57
C GLY A 140 -8.17 1.11 -4.42
N GLN A 141 -7.16 1.18 -3.54
CA GLN A 141 -6.43 2.42 -3.29
C GLN A 141 -5.64 2.70 -4.57
N ASP A 142 -5.74 3.93 -5.04
CA ASP A 142 -5.13 4.34 -6.29
C ASP A 142 -3.64 3.99 -6.26
N ARG A 143 -3.21 3.18 -7.24
CA ARG A 143 -1.79 2.81 -7.45
C ARG A 143 -0.89 4.05 -7.49
N PHE A 144 -1.46 5.17 -7.92
CA PHE A 144 -0.83 6.48 -8.01
C PHE A 144 -1.66 7.53 -7.28
N VAL A 145 -1.02 8.30 -6.39
CA VAL A 145 -1.67 9.38 -5.63
C VAL A 145 -1.01 10.71 -5.98
N TYR A 146 -1.82 11.70 -6.34
CA TYR A 146 -1.37 13.02 -6.77
C TYR A 146 -1.33 14.01 -5.62
N TYR A 147 -0.26 14.82 -5.58
CA TYR A 147 -0.08 15.89 -4.60
C TYR A 147 0.10 17.23 -5.31
N SER A 148 -0.79 18.19 -4.99
CA SER A 148 -0.84 19.52 -5.59
C SER A 148 0.18 20.52 -5.02
N GLU A 149 0.80 20.21 -3.88
CA GLU A 149 1.83 21.06 -3.29
C GLU A 149 3.14 20.93 -4.07
N ALA A 150 3.58 22.02 -4.69
CA ALA A 150 4.82 22.01 -5.46
C ALA A 150 6.03 21.75 -4.56
N ARG A 151 6.89 20.81 -4.96
CA ARG A 151 8.11 20.41 -4.24
C ARG A 151 9.24 20.11 -5.23
N THR A 152 10.48 20.20 -4.76
CA THR A 152 11.64 19.69 -5.50
C THR A 152 11.56 18.17 -5.63
N TRP A 153 12.32 17.58 -6.56
CA TRP A 153 12.28 16.12 -6.76
C TRP A 153 12.63 15.35 -5.47
N ALA A 154 13.72 15.75 -4.79
CA ALA A 154 14.16 15.11 -3.54
C ALA A 154 13.10 15.25 -2.43
N ASN A 155 12.52 16.44 -2.25
CA ASN A 155 11.49 16.65 -1.23
C ASN A 155 10.20 15.88 -1.54
N SER A 156 9.87 15.70 -2.82
CA SER A 156 8.73 14.89 -3.27
C SER A 156 8.97 13.41 -2.96
N GLN A 157 10.20 12.92 -3.14
CA GLN A 157 10.59 11.55 -2.85
C GLN A 157 10.49 11.25 -1.36
N ASP A 158 11.08 12.13 -0.54
CA ASP A 158 11.02 12.01 0.93
C ASP A 158 9.58 12.02 1.43
N PHE A 159 8.75 12.91 0.87
CA PHE A 159 7.32 12.94 1.15
C PHE A 159 6.67 11.60 0.79
N CYS A 160 6.84 11.11 -0.43
CA CYS A 160 6.23 9.85 -0.84
C CYS A 160 6.73 8.67 -0.02
N ARG A 161 7.98 8.66 0.44
CA ARG A 161 8.50 7.60 1.33
C ARG A 161 7.97 7.70 2.75
N SER A 162 7.61 8.90 3.21
CA SER A 162 6.97 9.07 4.52
C SER A 162 5.54 8.53 4.53
N ARG A 163 4.81 8.69 3.41
CA ARG A 163 3.35 8.43 3.31
C ARG A 163 2.94 7.22 2.51
N HIS A 164 3.79 6.78 1.60
CA HIS A 164 3.57 5.70 0.63
C HIS A 164 4.82 4.85 0.50
N THR A 165 4.91 4.03 -0.56
CA THR A 165 6.13 3.29 -0.88
C THR A 165 7.24 4.23 -1.36
N ASP A 166 7.04 4.94 -2.47
CA ASP A 166 8.01 5.88 -3.06
C ASP A 166 7.29 6.81 -4.06
N MET A 167 8.02 7.68 -4.75
CA MET A 167 7.53 8.41 -5.92
C MET A 167 7.23 7.44 -7.07
N ALA A 168 6.28 7.81 -7.94
CA ALA A 168 5.72 6.90 -8.95
C ALA A 168 6.76 6.26 -9.87
N ASN A 169 6.76 4.93 -9.93
CA ASN A 169 7.40 4.18 -11.00
C ASN A 169 6.42 4.00 -12.17
N VAL A 170 6.92 4.12 -13.39
CA VAL A 170 6.10 3.93 -14.59
C VAL A 170 6.65 2.72 -15.35
N ASN A 171 6.00 1.58 -15.17
CA ASN A 171 6.48 0.30 -15.67
C ASN A 171 5.75 -0.18 -16.91
N SER A 172 4.72 0.54 -17.34
CA SER A 172 3.89 0.19 -18.50
C SER A 172 3.21 1.43 -19.09
N GLU A 173 2.66 1.28 -20.29
CA GLU A 173 1.80 2.28 -20.90
C GLU A 173 0.51 2.52 -20.10
N GLN A 174 0.00 1.48 -19.42
CA GLN A 174 -1.15 1.61 -18.53
C GLN A 174 -0.82 2.49 -17.33
N ASP A 175 0.33 2.29 -16.68
CA ASP A 175 0.79 3.15 -15.57
C ASP A 175 0.85 4.61 -16.00
N ASN A 176 1.40 4.84 -17.19
CA ASN A 176 1.50 6.16 -17.77
C ASN A 176 0.12 6.78 -18.03
N THR A 177 -0.81 5.98 -18.55
CA THR A 177 -2.21 6.38 -18.79
C THR A 177 -2.92 6.73 -17.49
N ASP A 178 -2.72 5.94 -16.43
CA ASP A 178 -3.32 6.18 -15.12
C ASP A 178 -2.84 7.51 -14.53
N ILE A 179 -1.54 7.80 -14.62
CA ILE A 179 -0.96 9.07 -14.20
C ILE A 179 -1.52 10.24 -15.03
N VAL A 180 -1.66 10.08 -16.35
CA VAL A 180 -2.26 11.11 -17.22
C VAL A 180 -3.72 11.39 -16.83
N ASN A 181 -4.50 10.35 -16.54
CA ASN A 181 -5.88 10.51 -16.11
C ASN A 181 -5.96 11.21 -14.75
N LEU A 182 -5.06 10.87 -13.83
CA LEU A 182 -4.94 11.53 -12.54
C LEU A 182 -4.66 13.04 -12.72
N ILE A 183 -3.68 13.40 -13.55
CA ILE A 183 -3.38 14.80 -13.89
C ILE A 183 -4.62 15.52 -14.43
N LYS A 184 -5.35 14.91 -15.38
CA LYS A 184 -6.55 15.49 -15.98
C LYS A 184 -7.66 15.73 -14.94
N THR A 185 -7.83 14.82 -13.99
CA THR A 185 -8.80 14.96 -12.90
C THR A 185 -8.50 16.19 -12.04
N TRP A 186 -7.23 16.45 -11.73
CA TRP A 186 -6.83 17.55 -10.84
C TRP A 186 -6.70 18.91 -11.53
N HIS A 187 -6.31 18.95 -12.80
CA HIS A 187 -6.04 20.20 -13.53
C HIS A 187 -7.02 20.50 -14.66
N GLY A 188 -7.97 19.60 -14.94
CA GLY A 188 -8.84 19.69 -16.11
C GLY A 188 -8.13 19.35 -17.43
N ALA A 189 -8.90 19.32 -18.52
CA ALA A 189 -8.45 18.80 -19.81
C ALA A 189 -7.53 19.75 -20.62
N VAL A 190 -7.40 21.03 -20.23
CA VAL A 190 -6.84 22.09 -21.10
C VAL A 190 -5.80 22.94 -20.37
N VAL A 191 -4.75 22.34 -19.81
CA VAL A 191 -3.62 23.10 -19.25
C VAL A 191 -2.31 22.63 -19.89
N LEU A 192 -1.65 23.55 -20.59
CA LEU A 192 -0.44 23.35 -21.38
C LEU A 192 0.81 23.08 -20.52
N GLU A 193 0.70 23.15 -19.19
CA GLU A 193 1.83 23.08 -18.25
C GLU A 193 1.73 21.94 -17.23
N ASN A 194 0.74 21.05 -17.34
CA ASN A 194 0.57 19.95 -16.39
C ASN A 194 1.74 18.96 -16.49
N ARG A 195 2.71 19.11 -15.59
CA ARG A 195 3.86 18.23 -15.44
C ARG A 195 4.01 17.83 -13.99
N VAL A 196 4.18 16.53 -13.76
CA VAL A 196 4.31 15.98 -12.41
C VAL A 196 5.59 15.20 -12.28
N TRP A 197 6.24 15.29 -11.12
CA TRP A 197 7.39 14.45 -10.80
C TRP A 197 6.99 12.97 -10.74
N ILE A 198 7.88 12.15 -11.32
CA ILE A 198 7.90 10.70 -11.17
C ILE A 198 9.27 10.28 -10.62
N GLY A 199 9.36 9.05 -10.11
CA GLY A 199 10.55 8.54 -9.43
C GLY A 199 11.77 8.32 -10.32
N LEU A 200 11.73 8.67 -11.60
CA LEU A 200 12.84 8.46 -12.53
C LEU A 200 13.88 9.60 -12.40
N PHE A 201 15.14 9.23 -12.13
CA PHE A 201 16.26 10.17 -11.97
C PHE A 201 17.60 9.60 -12.49
N SER A 202 18.58 10.49 -12.64
CA SER A 202 19.87 10.24 -13.31
C SER A 202 21.00 9.91 -12.31
N ASP A 203 21.27 8.60 -12.20
CA ASP A 203 22.63 8.03 -12.02
C ASP A 203 22.82 6.81 -12.95
N ALA A 204 21.74 6.36 -13.63
CA ALA A 204 21.69 5.52 -14.83
C ALA A 204 20.24 5.46 -15.39
N TRP A 205 19.46 6.55 -15.25
CA TRP A 205 18.00 6.55 -15.44
C TRP A 205 17.31 5.42 -14.67
N MET A 206 17.52 5.41 -13.36
CA MET A 206 16.97 4.42 -12.42
C MET A 206 15.72 4.98 -11.75
N TRP A 207 14.84 4.08 -11.34
CA TRP A 207 13.70 4.43 -10.51
C TRP A 207 14.11 4.60 -9.05
N SER A 208 13.49 5.54 -8.37
CA SER A 208 13.74 5.91 -6.97
C SER A 208 13.55 4.76 -6.00
N ASP A 209 12.65 3.83 -6.33
CA ASP A 209 12.38 2.60 -5.58
C ASP A 209 13.41 1.47 -5.86
N GLY A 210 14.36 1.69 -6.77
CA GLY A 210 15.34 0.69 -7.21
C GLY A 210 14.85 -0.24 -8.33
N GLY A 211 13.68 0.02 -8.92
CA GLY A 211 13.12 -0.73 -10.04
C GLY A 211 14.01 -0.67 -11.31
N LEU A 212 14.07 -1.79 -12.04
CA LEU A 212 14.96 -1.98 -13.20
C LEU A 212 14.23 -2.11 -14.55
N THR A 213 13.08 -1.47 -14.71
CA THR A 213 12.33 -1.60 -15.96
C THR A 213 13.03 -0.90 -17.12
N SER A 214 12.94 -1.48 -18.33
CA SER A 214 13.42 -0.87 -19.58
C SER A 214 12.37 0.01 -20.26
N PHE A 215 11.14 0.07 -19.73
CA PHE A 215 10.08 0.91 -20.27
C PHE A 215 10.50 2.38 -20.20
N ARG A 216 10.48 3.07 -21.34
CA ARG A 216 10.80 4.49 -21.44
C ARG A 216 9.76 5.15 -22.32
N TYR A 217 9.12 6.20 -21.79
CA TYR A 217 8.05 6.92 -22.48
C TYR A 217 8.41 8.38 -22.79
N TRP A 218 9.70 8.60 -23.04
CA TRP A 218 10.31 9.86 -23.43
C TRP A 218 9.60 10.56 -24.60
N LEU A 219 9.57 11.90 -24.56
CA LEU A 219 9.03 12.75 -25.63
C LEU A 219 9.95 12.81 -26.86
N SER A 220 11.26 12.64 -26.69
CA SER A 220 12.25 12.68 -27.77
C SER A 220 13.43 11.72 -27.53
N ASP A 221 14.09 11.23 -28.57
CA ASP A 221 15.23 10.31 -28.41
C ASP A 221 16.58 11.04 -28.17
N LYS A 222 16.56 12.34 -27.83
CA LYS A 222 17.77 13.17 -27.70
C LYS A 222 18.44 13.07 -26.33
N GLN A 223 19.73 13.45 -26.28
CA GLN A 223 20.49 13.60 -25.04
C GLN A 223 19.84 14.63 -24.12
N TYR A 224 19.19 14.12 -23.08
CA TYR A 224 18.68 14.85 -21.93
C TYR A 224 19.83 15.47 -21.16
N ARG A 225 19.66 16.73 -20.75
CA ARG A 225 20.67 17.51 -20.03
C ARG A 225 20.42 17.56 -18.53
N GLU A 226 19.23 17.17 -18.12
CA GLU A 226 18.76 17.27 -16.74
C GLU A 226 18.60 15.88 -16.09
N ASP A 227 18.65 15.87 -14.76
CA ASP A 227 18.81 14.63 -13.98
C ASP A 227 17.51 14.06 -13.38
N CYS A 228 16.36 14.70 -13.60
CA CYS A 228 15.06 14.24 -13.08
C CYS A 228 13.98 14.25 -14.18
N ALA A 229 12.95 13.41 -14.04
CA ALA A 229 11.92 13.26 -15.07
C ALA A 229 10.51 13.68 -14.62
N LEU A 230 9.76 14.24 -15.56
CA LEU A 230 8.37 14.63 -15.41
C LEU A 230 7.48 13.88 -16.41
N VAL A 231 6.26 13.51 -16.00
CA VAL A 231 5.19 13.12 -16.94
C VAL A 231 4.47 14.37 -17.42
N SER A 232 4.39 14.57 -18.74
CA SER A 232 3.69 15.69 -19.36
C SER A 232 2.26 15.32 -19.76
N GLY A 233 1.27 15.86 -19.05
CA GLY A 233 -0.15 15.60 -19.32
C GLY A 233 -0.59 16.06 -20.72
N HIS A 234 -0.09 17.21 -21.20
CA HIS A 234 -0.43 17.73 -22.54
C HIS A 234 0.22 16.96 -23.68
N ASN A 235 1.40 16.37 -23.46
CA ASN A 235 2.06 15.52 -24.45
C ASN A 235 1.66 14.04 -24.29
N GLN A 236 0.39 13.75 -23.98
CA GLN A 236 -0.11 12.38 -23.87
C GLN A 236 0.67 11.52 -22.86
N GLY A 237 1.17 12.15 -21.80
CA GLY A 237 1.97 11.50 -20.76
C GLY A 237 3.43 11.25 -21.12
N ARG A 238 3.93 11.80 -22.23
CA ARG A 238 5.34 11.66 -22.59
C ARG A 238 6.25 12.29 -21.54
N TRP A 239 7.40 11.66 -21.31
CA TRP A 239 8.34 12.11 -20.29
C TRP A 239 9.28 13.19 -20.84
N VAL A 240 9.62 14.15 -19.98
CA VAL A 240 10.59 15.20 -20.25
C VAL A 240 11.57 15.28 -19.09
N ASP A 241 12.83 15.61 -19.38
CA ASP A 241 13.83 15.89 -18.36
C ASP A 241 13.60 17.28 -17.75
N ALA A 242 13.97 17.44 -16.49
CA ALA A 242 13.84 18.69 -15.76
C ALA A 242 14.86 18.79 -14.63
N GLN A 243 15.20 20.03 -14.28
CA GLN A 243 16.11 20.34 -13.17
C GLN A 243 15.50 19.84 -11.87
N CYS A 244 16.20 18.95 -11.16
CA CYS A 244 15.71 18.36 -9.89
C CYS A 244 15.37 19.40 -8.80
N LYS A 245 15.93 20.62 -8.92
CA LYS A 245 15.68 21.75 -8.01
C LYS A 245 14.42 22.56 -8.35
N GLN A 246 13.81 22.33 -9.51
CA GLN A 246 12.53 22.94 -9.84
C GLN A 246 11.45 22.43 -8.89
N GLU A 247 10.53 23.32 -8.47
CA GLU A 247 9.35 22.92 -7.70
C GLU A 247 8.18 22.66 -8.65
N THR A 248 7.58 21.47 -8.54
CA THR A 248 6.31 21.15 -9.21
C THR A 248 5.57 20.07 -8.43
N THR A 249 4.35 19.79 -8.86
CA THR A 249 3.48 18.75 -8.28
C THR A 249 4.02 17.36 -8.60
N PHE A 250 3.57 16.36 -7.87
CA PHE A 250 4.20 15.05 -7.90
C PHE A 250 3.20 13.92 -7.68
N VAL A 251 3.60 12.71 -8.06
CA VAL A 251 2.79 11.50 -7.90
C VAL A 251 3.57 10.47 -7.08
N CYS A 252 2.94 9.98 -6.02
CA CYS A 252 3.43 8.86 -5.22
C CYS A 252 2.86 7.54 -5.72
N GLN A 253 3.54 6.45 -5.43
CA GLN A 253 3.04 5.09 -5.64
C GLN A 253 3.01 4.29 -4.34
N GLY A 254 2.11 3.31 -4.35
CA GLY A 254 1.94 2.41 -3.22
C GLY A 254 0.93 2.93 -2.21
N ASP A 255 0.51 2.01 -1.35
CA ASP A 255 -0.60 2.22 -0.45
C ASP A 255 -0.25 3.32 0.56
N LEU A 256 -1.27 4.06 1.00
CA LEU A 256 -1.10 4.99 2.10
C LEU A 256 -0.64 4.20 3.33
N LYS A 257 0.49 4.60 3.90
CA LYS A 257 1.00 4.06 5.15
C LYS A 257 0.05 4.53 6.25
N VAL A 258 -0.88 3.66 6.65
CA VAL A 258 -1.83 3.97 7.71
C VAL A 258 -1.33 3.36 9.02
N LYS A 259 -1.14 4.21 10.03
CA LYS A 259 -0.89 3.75 11.39
C LYS A 259 -2.21 3.46 12.09
N LYS A 260 -2.49 2.18 12.29
CA LYS A 260 -3.70 1.70 12.96
C LYS A 260 -3.46 1.53 14.47
N MET A 261 -4.13 2.34 15.27
CA MET A 261 -4.20 2.19 16.73
C MET A 261 -5.56 1.63 17.13
N VAL A 262 -5.58 0.67 18.06
CA VAL A 262 -6.82 0.12 18.62
C VAL A 262 -6.83 0.40 20.11
N MET A 263 -7.82 1.17 20.56
CA MET A 263 -8.00 1.54 21.95
C MET A 263 -9.17 0.78 22.54
N LYS A 264 -8.94 0.04 23.62
CA LYS A 264 -10.01 -0.55 24.43
C LYS A 264 -10.58 0.54 25.35
N MET A 265 -11.90 0.68 25.35
CA MET A 265 -12.58 1.74 26.08
C MET A 265 -13.77 1.17 26.85
N THR A 266 -14.02 1.74 28.01
CA THR A 266 -15.26 1.50 28.77
C THR A 266 -16.07 2.79 28.78
N VAL A 267 -17.29 2.71 28.27
CA VAL A 267 -18.22 3.85 28.19
C VAL A 267 -19.35 3.65 29.19
N ARG A 268 -19.57 4.65 30.03
CA ARG A 268 -20.74 4.76 30.91
C ARG A 268 -21.66 5.81 30.33
N SER A 269 -22.86 5.41 29.96
CA SER A 269 -23.87 6.27 29.34
C SER A 269 -25.26 5.71 29.65
N ASP A 270 -26.21 6.61 29.90
CA ASP A 270 -27.64 6.25 30.02
C ASP A 270 -28.28 6.03 28.63
N ALA A 271 -27.57 6.39 27.55
CA ALA A 271 -28.02 6.19 26.17
C ALA A 271 -27.69 4.78 25.67
N ASN A 272 -28.55 4.24 24.79
CA ASN A 272 -28.38 2.91 24.21
C ASN A 272 -27.31 2.90 23.10
N LEU A 273 -26.06 2.62 23.45
CA LEU A 273 -24.94 2.63 22.48
C LEU A 273 -24.94 1.45 21.49
N THR A 274 -25.83 0.46 21.64
CA THR A 274 -26.02 -0.56 20.58
C THR A 274 -26.86 -0.04 19.41
N ASP A 275 -27.50 1.13 19.57
CA ASP A 275 -28.14 1.84 18.47
C ASP A 275 -27.06 2.53 17.62
N ALA A 276 -26.98 2.13 16.35
CA ALA A 276 -26.00 2.64 15.39
C ALA A 276 -26.03 4.18 15.29
N THR A 277 -27.23 4.78 15.34
CA THR A 277 -27.41 6.24 15.26
C THR A 277 -26.75 6.95 16.44
N ILE A 278 -26.84 6.37 17.63
CA ILE A 278 -26.26 6.93 18.86
C ILE A 278 -24.74 6.71 18.85
N SER A 279 -24.27 5.52 18.46
CA SER A 279 -22.83 5.23 18.40
C SER A 279 -22.11 6.03 17.30
N ASP A 280 -22.76 6.30 16.19
CA ASP A 280 -22.22 7.11 15.09
C ASP A 280 -22.16 8.59 15.48
N ALA A 281 -23.18 9.09 16.19
CA ALA A 281 -23.14 10.43 16.76
C ALA A 281 -22.01 10.61 17.78
N LEU A 282 -21.74 9.57 18.59
CA LEU A 282 -20.60 9.57 19.52
C LEU A 282 -19.26 9.55 18.76
N LEU A 283 -19.15 8.75 17.71
CA LEU A 283 -17.96 8.70 16.85
C LEU A 283 -17.71 10.08 16.22
N LYS A 284 -18.77 10.73 15.72
CA LYS A 284 -18.67 12.06 15.11
C LYS A 284 -18.22 13.13 16.11
N GLN A 285 -18.69 13.06 17.36
CA GLN A 285 -18.23 13.96 18.42
C GLN A 285 -16.74 13.77 18.74
N LEU A 286 -16.24 12.53 18.71
CA LEU A 286 -14.80 12.24 18.88
C LEU A 286 -13.99 12.84 17.73
N GLU A 287 -14.44 12.67 16.49
CA GLU A 287 -13.79 13.25 15.30
C GLU A 287 -13.69 14.78 15.42
N THR A 288 -14.83 15.46 15.66
CA THR A 288 -14.85 16.92 15.81
C THR A 288 -13.95 17.40 16.94
N SER A 289 -13.88 16.67 18.05
CA SER A 289 -13.01 17.04 19.16
C SER A 289 -11.52 16.88 18.82
N LEU A 290 -11.13 15.93 17.98
CA LEU A 290 -9.75 15.75 17.51
C LEU A 290 -9.39 16.80 16.46
N GLU A 291 -10.30 17.13 15.54
CA GLU A 291 -10.14 18.21 14.55
C GLU A 291 -9.90 19.57 15.23
N LEU A 292 -10.64 19.87 16.30
CA LEU A 292 -10.44 21.07 17.12
C LEU A 292 -9.08 21.11 17.85
N GLN A 293 -8.42 19.95 17.97
CA GLN A 293 -7.07 19.81 18.52
C GLN A 293 -6.00 19.72 17.42
N TRP A 294 -6.36 20.08 16.18
CA TRP A 294 -5.48 20.09 15.01
C TRP A 294 -4.96 18.72 14.55
N VAL A 295 -5.67 17.64 14.91
CA VAL A 295 -5.47 16.33 14.31
C VAL A 295 -6.41 16.26 13.11
N THR A 296 -5.90 16.12 11.88
CA THR A 296 -6.71 16.24 10.65
C THR A 296 -6.49 15.09 9.66
N ASP A 297 -5.51 14.23 9.92
CA ASP A 297 -5.00 13.16 9.08
C ASP A 297 -5.42 11.77 9.59
N PHE A 298 -6.69 11.61 9.98
CA PHE A 298 -7.17 10.39 10.65
C PHE A 298 -8.56 9.95 10.22
N SER A 299 -8.86 8.67 10.43
CA SER A 299 -10.24 8.15 10.47
C SER A 299 -10.47 7.38 11.76
N LEU A 300 -11.67 7.55 12.32
CA LEU A 300 -12.13 6.80 13.48
C LEU A 300 -13.12 5.72 13.06
N GLY A 301 -13.12 4.61 13.79
CA GLY A 301 -14.06 3.53 13.55
C GLY A 301 -14.31 2.72 14.80
N TRP A 302 -15.47 2.08 14.84
CA TRP A 302 -15.76 1.07 15.84
C TRP A 302 -15.33 -0.31 15.33
N ARG A 303 -14.61 -1.08 16.14
CA ARG A 303 -14.30 -2.47 15.83
C ARG A 303 -15.39 -3.38 16.34
N SER A 304 -16.02 -4.13 15.43
CA SER A 304 -16.96 -5.20 15.78
C SER A 304 -16.22 -6.49 16.17
N ASP A 305 -16.89 -7.30 16.99
CA ASP A 305 -16.49 -8.68 17.24
C ASP A 305 -16.84 -9.60 16.06
N ARG A 306 -16.55 -10.90 16.20
CA ARG A 306 -16.84 -11.91 15.16
C ARG A 306 -18.32 -12.08 14.83
N TYR A 307 -19.22 -11.52 15.63
CA TYR A 307 -20.66 -11.57 15.47
C TYR A 307 -21.26 -10.23 15.04
N GLY A 308 -20.42 -9.20 14.82
CA GLY A 308 -20.86 -7.87 14.40
C GLY A 308 -21.19 -6.92 15.55
N PHE A 309 -21.02 -7.30 16.81
CA PHE A 309 -21.31 -6.42 17.95
C PHE A 309 -20.12 -5.51 18.27
N VAL A 310 -20.38 -4.22 18.44
CA VAL A 310 -19.37 -3.21 18.81
C VAL A 310 -19.27 -3.01 20.32
N PHE A 311 -20.41 -2.89 20.99
CA PHE A 311 -20.49 -2.59 22.42
C PHE A 311 -20.95 -3.82 23.19
N GLN A 312 -20.14 -4.26 24.15
CA GLN A 312 -20.41 -5.43 24.97
C GLN A 312 -20.53 -5.04 26.45
N LEU A 313 -21.47 -5.63 27.17
CA LEU A 313 -21.60 -5.41 28.61
C LEU A 313 -20.34 -5.88 29.34
N TYR A 314 -19.77 -4.99 30.14
CA TYR A 314 -18.65 -5.31 31.02
C TYR A 314 -19.17 -5.43 32.46
N LYS A 315 -18.96 -6.60 33.07
CA LYS A 315 -19.15 -6.81 34.50
C LYS A 315 -17.79 -6.71 35.19
N GLU A 316 -17.65 -5.83 36.18
CA GLU A 316 -16.49 -5.83 37.06
C GLU A 316 -16.61 -7.04 38.00
N LEU A 317 -15.50 -7.76 38.20
CA LEU A 317 -15.47 -9.03 38.94
C LEU A 317 -15.77 -8.91 40.44
N GLU A 318 -15.89 -7.69 40.99
CA GLU A 318 -16.04 -7.45 42.44
C GLU A 318 -17.44 -6.96 42.86
N ASP A 319 -18.24 -6.41 41.95
CA ASP A 319 -19.61 -5.98 42.22
C ASP A 319 -20.49 -6.49 41.08
N ASP A 320 -21.47 -7.39 41.36
CA ASP A 320 -22.32 -8.06 40.35
C ASP A 320 -23.33 -7.11 39.65
N VAL A 321 -22.96 -5.84 39.50
CA VAL A 321 -23.67 -4.77 38.82
C VAL A 321 -22.94 -4.47 37.51
N ALA A 322 -23.62 -4.54 36.37
CA ALA A 322 -23.03 -4.13 35.10
C ALA A 322 -22.76 -2.61 35.12
N THR A 323 -21.50 -2.20 35.21
CA THR A 323 -21.11 -0.79 35.40
C THR A 323 -20.75 -0.06 34.09
N GLY A 324 -20.79 -0.70 32.92
CA GLY A 324 -20.57 -0.02 31.63
C GLY A 324 -20.51 -0.94 30.40
N LEU A 325 -20.33 -0.32 29.22
CA LEU A 325 -20.14 -1.01 27.94
C LEU A 325 -18.66 -0.93 27.52
N CYS A 326 -18.05 -2.07 27.22
CA CYS A 326 -16.73 -2.17 26.63
C CYS A 326 -16.82 -2.11 25.10
N CYS A 327 -15.94 -1.35 24.47
CA CYS A 327 -15.80 -1.28 23.01
C CYS A 327 -14.33 -1.07 22.62
N PHE A 328 -14.05 -1.23 21.33
CA PHE A 328 -12.75 -0.96 20.74
C PHE A 328 -12.88 0.14 19.68
N LEU A 329 -12.20 1.26 19.90
CA LEU A 329 -12.10 2.37 18.95
C LEU A 329 -10.83 2.18 18.11
N THR A 330 -10.99 2.17 16.78
CA THR A 330 -9.87 2.20 15.84
C THR A 330 -9.59 3.62 15.44
N LEU A 331 -8.32 4.01 15.46
CA LEU A 331 -7.81 5.27 14.93
C LEU A 331 -6.79 4.93 13.86
N ASP A 332 -7.15 5.23 12.62
CA ASP A 332 -6.36 4.96 11.43
C ASP A 332 -5.77 6.30 10.97
N ARG A 333 -4.48 6.54 11.24
CA ARG A 333 -3.80 7.79 10.90
C ARG A 333 -3.01 7.65 9.61
N MET A 334 -3.20 8.55 8.67
CA MET A 334 -2.37 8.63 7.46
C MET A 334 -0.99 9.17 7.89
N LEU A 335 0.06 8.37 7.70
CA LEU A 335 1.45 8.79 7.99
C LEU A 335 1.92 9.82 6.96
#